data_AF-W7XXR4-F1
#
_entry.id   AF-W7XXR4-F1
#
_cell.length_a   1.000
_cell.length_b   1.000
_cell.length_c   1.000
_cell.angle_alpha   90.00
_cell.angle_beta   90.00
_cell.angle_gamma   90.00
#
_symmetry.space_group_name_H-M   'P 1'
#
loop_
_entity.id
_entity.type
_entity.pdbx_description
1 polymer ?
#
loop_
_entity_poly.entity_id
_entity_poly.type
_entity_poly.pdbx_seq_one_letter_code
_entity_poly.pdbx_strand_id
1 'polypeptide(L)' 'MMVDVIIIGAGGHAAEVNDYIICSKGRNGNPDINVIGFIDDDPDSYKSYNYDAPYLGSLGNHDVSLKYFYIMAIAI' A
#
# COMPACT_ATOMS: atom_id res chain seq x y z
N MET A 1 -7.85 -14.84 7.94
CA MET A 1 -8.78 -13.83 7.37
C MET A 1 -7.93 -12.90 6.53
N MET A 2 -8.34 -12.62 5.30
CA MET A 2 -7.59 -11.74 4.41
C MET A 2 -8.10 -10.31 4.55
N VAL A 3 -7.20 -9.34 4.63
CA VAL A 3 -7.51 -7.92 4.84
C VAL A 3 -7.00 -7.13 3.64
N ASP A 4 -7.93 -6.52 2.90
CA ASP A 4 -7.59 -5.66 1.77
C ASP A 4 -7.20 -4.27 2.26
N VAL A 5 -6.02 -3.81 1.83
CA VAL A 5 -5.41 -2.56 2.26
C VAL A 5 -4.99 -1.72 1.07
N ILE A 6 -5.23 -0.41 1.16
CA ILE A 6 -4.62 0.61 0.30
C ILE A 6 -3.48 1.27 1.06
N ILE A 7 -2.30 1.39 0.46
CA ILE A 7 -1.17 2.10 1.05
C ILE A 7 -1.21 3.56 0.60
N ILE A 8 -1.10 4.49 1.56
CA ILE A 8 -0.94 5.92 1.31
C ILE A 8 0.56 6.23 1.39
N GLY A 9 1.10 6.75 0.30
CA GLY A 9 2.53 6.82 -0.01
C GLY A 9 2.94 5.71 -0.99
N ALA A 10 3.85 6.03 -1.91
CA ALA A 10 4.44 5.11 -2.88
C ALA A 10 5.96 5.30 -3.01
N GLY A 11 6.59 5.96 -2.03
CA GLY A 11 8.04 6.14 -1.94
C GLY A 11 8.73 5.03 -1.14
N GLY A 12 9.98 5.27 -0.73
CA GLY A 12 10.82 4.25 -0.08
C GLY A 12 10.24 3.64 1.20
N HIS A 13 9.54 4.42 2.02
CA HIS A 13 8.89 3.88 3.21
C HIS A 13 7.72 2.94 2.86
N ALA A 14 6.93 3.29 1.84
CA ALA A 14 5.87 2.42 1.32
C ALA A 14 6.44 1.14 0.69
N ALA A 15 7.60 1.21 0.03
CA ALA A 15 8.32 0.04 -0.46
C ALA A 15 8.71 -0.92 0.67
N GLU A 16 9.29 -0.40 1.75
CA GLU A 16 9.67 -1.21 2.90
C GLU A 16 8.45 -1.85 3.58
N VAL A 17 7.36 -1.11 3.78
CA VAL A 17 6.11 -1.64 4.34
C VAL A 17 5.52 -2.74 3.46
N ASN A 18 5.49 -2.54 2.14
CA ASN A 18 5.04 -3.55 1.18
C ASN A 18 5.90 -4.84 1.27
N ASP A 19 7.22 -4.69 1.36
CA ASP A 19 8.15 -5.82 1.51
C ASP A 19 7.91 -6.58 2.81
N TYR A 20 7.68 -5.89 3.93
CA TYR A 20 7.31 -6.54 5.19
C TYR A 20 6.00 -7.33 5.06
N ILE A 21 4.98 -6.76 4.41
CA ILE A 21 3.71 -7.43 4.17
C ILE A 21 3.94 -8.71 3.36
N ILE A 22 4.66 -8.63 2.24
CA ILE A 22 4.97 -9.78 1.37
C ILE A 22 5.75 -10.84 2.15
N CYS A 23 6.81 -10.46 2.86
CA CYS A 23 7.64 -11.37 3.62
C CYS A 23 6.89 -12.06 4.78
N SER A 24 5.84 -11.41 5.30
CA SER A 24 5.02 -11.92 6.40
C SER A 24 3.94 -12.92 5.95
N LYS A 25 3.60 -12.97 4.66
CA LYS A 25 2.57 -13.87 4.13
C LYS A 25 2.87 -15.33 4.48
N GLY A 26 1.85 -16.06 4.94
CA GLY A 26 1.99 -17.48 5.30
C GLY A 26 2.80 -17.77 6.57
N ARG A 27 3.24 -16.75 7.32
CA ARG A 27 3.82 -16.93 8.66
C ARG A 27 2.70 -17.02 9.71
N ASN A 28 2.71 -18.08 10.51
CA ASN A 28 1.65 -18.36 11.50
C ASN A 28 1.40 -17.17 12.45
N GLY A 29 0.12 -16.79 12.61
CA GLY A 29 -0.35 -15.85 13.64
C GLY A 29 -0.81 -14.48 13.14
N ASN A 30 -0.48 -14.09 11.90
CA ASN A 30 -0.87 -12.80 11.33
C ASN A 30 -2.02 -12.93 10.32
N PRO A 31 -2.92 -11.94 10.21
CA PRO A 31 -3.85 -11.86 9.08
C PRO A 31 -3.08 -11.69 7.77
N ASP A 32 -3.54 -12.36 6.71
CA ASP A 32 -2.98 -12.16 5.37
C ASP A 32 -3.39 -10.77 4.88
N ILE A 33 -2.42 -9.88 4.73
CA ILE A 33 -2.65 -8.54 4.19
C ILE A 33 -2.52 -8.61 2.67
N ASN A 34 -3.54 -8.13 1.98
CA ASN A 34 -3.58 -8.00 0.54
C ASN A 34 -3.52 -6.51 0.18
N VAL A 35 -2.39 -6.07 -0.38
CA VAL A 35 -2.24 -4.70 -0.87
C VAL A 35 -2.98 -4.59 -2.20
N ILE A 36 -4.04 -3.79 -2.26
CA ILE A 36 -4.88 -3.63 -3.46
C ILE A 36 -4.58 -2.37 -4.25
N GLY A 37 -3.69 -1.50 -3.74
CA GLY A 37 -3.15 -0.38 -4.48
C GLY A 37 -2.44 0.65 -3.62
N PHE A 38 -1.87 1.65 -4.30
CA PHE A 38 -1.10 2.73 -3.72
C PHE A 38 -1.69 4.09 -4.11
N ILE A 39 -1.74 5.02 -3.17
CA ILE A 39 -2.12 6.41 -3.41
C ILE A 39 -0.92 7.29 -3.08
N ASP A 40 -0.53 8.16 -4.00
CA ASP A 40 0.54 9.14 -3.78
C ASP A 40 0.28 10.36 -4.66
N ASP A 41 0.53 11.56 -4.14
CA ASP A 41 0.39 12.80 -4.92
C ASP A 41 1.51 12.93 -5.98
N ASP A 42 2.65 12.26 -5.76
CA ASP A 42 3.74 12.14 -6.72
C ASP A 42 3.72 10.77 -7.42
N PRO A 43 3.28 10.68 -8.69
CA PRO A 43 3.27 9.42 -9.43
C PRO A 43 4.68 8.90 -9.76
N ASP A 44 5.72 9.74 -9.72
CA ASP A 44 7.09 9.30 -9.99
C ASP A 44 7.68 8.50 -8.83
N SER A 45 7.24 8.77 -7.60
CA SER A 45 7.53 7.94 -6.43
C SER A 45 7.09 6.50 -6.67
N TYR A 46 5.85 6.27 -7.12
CA TYR A 46 5.35 4.93 -7.47
C TYR A 46 6.19 4.26 -8.57
N LYS A 47 6.51 4.98 -9.65
CA LYS A 47 7.27 4.45 -10.79
C LYS A 47 8.70 4.03 -10.43
N SER A 48 9.25 4.58 -9.35
CA SER A 48 10.60 4.27 -8.88
C SER A 48 10.71 2.87 -8.27
N TYR A 49 9.58 2.22 -7.99
CA TYR A 49 9.49 0.89 -7.40
C TYR A 49 8.64 -0.04 -8.26
N ASN A 50 8.92 -1.35 -8.18
CA ASN A 50 8.22 -2.37 -8.95
C ASN A 50 7.12 -3.03 -8.12
N TYR A 51 6.11 -2.25 -7.73
CA TYR A 51 4.97 -2.73 -6.96
C TYR A 51 4.07 -3.69 -7.77
N ASP A 52 3.56 -4.74 -7.12
CA ASP A 52 2.59 -5.66 -7.73
C ASP A 52 1.17 -5.06 -7.81
N ALA A 53 0.82 -4.18 -6.87
CA ALA A 53 -0.49 -3.56 -6.77
C ALA A 53 -0.49 -2.18 -7.46
N PRO A 54 -1.62 -1.77 -8.08
CA PRO A 54 -1.66 -0.61 -8.96
C PRO A 54 -1.54 0.73 -8.23
N TYR A 55 -1.08 1.74 -8.95
CA TYR A 55 -1.26 3.14 -8.58
C TYR A 55 -2.73 3.55 -8.79
N LEU A 56 -3.37 4.02 -7.72
CA LEU A 56 -4.78 4.40 -7.68
C LEU A 56 -4.99 5.90 -7.91
N GLY A 57 -3.92 6.70 -7.92
CA GLY A 57 -3.98 8.15 -8.12
C GLY A 57 -3.46 8.94 -6.92
N SER A 58 -3.76 10.24 -6.94
CA SER A 58 -3.42 11.20 -5.88
C SER A 58 -4.46 11.18 -4.76
N LEU A 59 -4.10 11.71 -3.58
CA LEU A 59 -5.00 11.82 -2.42
C LEU A 59 -6.23 12.67 -2.75
N GLY A 60 -6.06 13.76 -3.49
CA GLY A 60 -7.15 14.67 -3.85
C GLY A 60 -8.22 14.07 -4.76
N ASN A 61 -7.90 12.98 -5.47
CA ASN A 61 -8.82 12.30 -6.39
C ASN A 61 -9.36 10.97 -5.83
N HIS A 62 -9.00 10.63 -4.59
CA HIS A 62 -9.35 9.34 -4.01
C HIS A 62 -10.65 9.41 -3.18
N ASP A 63 -11.67 8.67 -3.61
CA ASP A 63 -12.88 8.48 -2.82
C ASP A 63 -12.64 7.45 -1.70
N VAL A 64 -12.66 7.94 -0.45
CA VAL A 64 -12.45 7.08 0.74
C VAL A 64 -13.52 6.00 0.80
N SER A 65 -13.09 4.74 0.87
CA SER A 65 -13.98 3.58 0.91
C SER A 65 -13.87 2.88 2.26
N LEU A 66 -14.99 2.75 2.97
CA LEU A 66 -15.07 2.01 4.23
C LEU A 66 -14.94 0.49 4.08
N LYS A 67 -14.86 -0.01 2.83
CA LYS A 67 -14.64 -1.43 2.53
C LYS A 67 -13.18 -1.85 2.74
N TYR A 68 -12.25 -0.91 2.65
CA TYR A 68 -10.82 -1.17 2.66
C TYR A 68 -10.16 -0.52 3.86
N PHE A 69 -9.07 -1.12 4.33
CA PHE A 69 -8.21 -0.51 5.34
C PHE A 69 -7.14 0.35 4.65
N TYR A 70 -6.56 1.27 5.40
CA TYR A 70 -5.54 2.18 4.90
C TYR A 70 -4.30 2.08 5.80
N ILE A 71 -3.12 1.98 5.19
CA ILE A 71 -1.83 2.10 5.88
C ILE A 71 -1.16 3.38 5.39
N MET A 72 -0.85 4.29 6.31
CA MET A 72 -0.04 5.46 6.00
C MET A 72 1.43 5.07 6.06
N ALA A 73 2.09 4.99 4.90
CA ALA A 73 3.50 4.66 4.75
C ALA A 73 4.25 5.83 4.10
N ILE A 74 4.08 7.01 4.68
CA ILE A 74 4.74 8.26 4.29
C ILE A 74 5.93 8.55 5.21
N ALA A 75 6.99 9.13 4.66
CA ALA A 75 8.13 9.66 5.42
C ALA A 75 8.21 11.18 5.24
N ILE A 76 8.62 11.90 6.29
CA ILE A 76 8.76 13.37 6.32
C ILE A 76 10.13 13.77 5.79
#